data_AF-A0A520WRK5-F1
#
_entry.id   AF-A0A520WRK5-F1
#
_cell.length_a   1.000
_cell.length_b   1.000
_cell.length_c   1.000
_cell.angle_alpha   90.00
_cell.angle_beta   90.00
_cell.angle_gamma   90.00
#
_symmetry.space_group_name_H-M   'P 1'
#
loop_
_entity.id
_entity.type
_entity.pdbx_description
1 polymer ?
#
loop_
_entity_poly.entity_id
_entity_poly.type
_entity_poly.pdbx_seq_one_letter_code
_entity_poly.pdbx_strand_id
1 'polypeptide(L)'
;MLLIVRHGRTVANAEGLLQGRVDNPLDMEGVRQAKQIGAALGPIDVVVSSPLRRALQTAEPLGLPCRVDERWIELDYGEWDEKPIGEITKEEWI
;
A
#
# COMPACT_ATOMS: atom_id res chain seq x y z
N MET A 1 -19.46 10.04 -1.47
CA MET A 1 -18.12 10.57 -1.13
C MET A 1 -17.10 9.50 -1.52
N LEU A 2 -15.96 9.88 -2.07
CA LEU A 2 -14.88 8.95 -2.42
C LEU A 2 -13.67 9.29 -1.55
N LEU A 3 -13.11 8.27 -0.88
CA LEU A 3 -11.89 8.38 -0.07
C LEU A 3 -10.82 7.51 -0.73
N ILE A 4 -9.61 8.07 -0.89
CA ILE A 4 -8.45 7.34 -1.41
C ILE A 4 -7.41 7.29 -0.30
N VAL A 5 -7.02 6.06 0.06
CA VAL A 5 -6.10 5.79 1.16
C VAL A 5 -4.91 5.03 0.60
N ARG A 6 -3.70 5.58 0.78
CA ARG A 6 -2.47 4.84 0.53
C ARG A 6 -2.27 3.82 1.64
N HIS A 7 -1.74 2.64 1.30
CA HIS A 7 -1.39 1.63 2.30
C HIS A 7 -0.45 2.20 3.37
N GLY A 8 -0.51 1.64 4.58
CA GLY A 8 0.43 1.96 5.65
C GLY A 8 1.88 1.60 5.31
N ARG A 9 2.82 2.08 6.12
CA ARG A 9 4.25 1.85 5.92
C ARG A 9 4.63 0.36 5.91
N THR A 10 5.55 -0.01 5.02
CA THR A 10 6.25 -1.30 5.01
C THR A 10 7.73 -1.12 5.35
N VAL A 11 8.48 -2.22 5.56
CA VAL A 11 9.94 -2.16 5.73
C VAL A 11 10.62 -1.50 4.52
N ALA A 12 10.24 -1.90 3.31
CA ALA A 12 10.76 -1.30 2.08
C ALA A 12 10.46 0.20 1.97
N ASN A 13 9.32 0.69 2.48
CA ASN A 13 9.10 2.14 2.58
C ASN A 13 10.09 2.81 3.53
N ALA A 14 10.36 2.19 4.69
CA ALA A 14 11.28 2.73 5.68
C ALA A 14 12.73 2.77 5.16
N GLU A 15 13.08 1.82 4.31
CA GLU A 15 14.40 1.71 3.66
C GLU A 15 14.53 2.50 2.35
N GLY A 16 13.44 3.14 1.88
CA GLY A 16 13.45 3.92 0.65
C GLY A 16 13.56 3.07 -0.62
N LEU A 17 13.09 1.82 -0.58
CA LEU A 17 13.10 0.90 -1.71
C LEU A 17 11.82 1.04 -2.54
N LEU A 18 11.93 0.86 -3.85
CA LEU A 18 10.79 0.63 -4.71
C LEU A 18 10.22 -0.75 -4.44
N GLN A 19 8.90 -0.84 -4.26
CA GLN A 19 8.26 -2.11 -3.94
C GLN A 19 7.58 -2.77 -5.13
N GLY A 20 7.15 -1.95 -6.10
CA GLY A 20 6.31 -2.37 -7.22
C GLY A 20 5.25 -3.38 -6.79
N ARG A 21 5.33 -4.58 -7.35
CA ARG A 21 4.37 -5.66 -7.08
C ARG A 21 4.85 -6.70 -6.08
N VAL A 22 6.01 -6.50 -5.46
CA VAL A 22 6.47 -7.34 -4.35
C VAL A 22 5.47 -7.26 -3.21
N ASP A 23 5.04 -8.42 -2.70
CA ASP A 23 3.94 -8.53 -1.74
C ASP A 23 4.37 -8.29 -0.28
N ASN A 24 5.04 -7.15 -0.06
CA ASN A 24 5.54 -6.76 1.26
C ASN A 24 4.39 -6.43 2.24
N PRO A 25 4.46 -6.91 3.50
CA PRO A 25 3.54 -6.50 4.56
C PRO A 25 3.73 -5.07 5.04
N LEU A 26 2.72 -4.60 5.77
CA LEU A 26 2.91 -3.51 6.73
C LEU A 26 3.95 -3.87 7.79
N ASP A 27 4.77 -2.88 8.16
CA ASP A 27 5.58 -2.96 9.38
C ASP A 27 4.75 -2.55 10.61
N MET A 28 5.37 -2.53 11.80
CA MET A 28 4.68 -2.14 13.03
C MET A 28 4.07 -0.73 12.97
N GLU A 29 4.73 0.20 12.29
CA GLU A 29 4.23 1.56 12.11
C GLU A 29 3.07 1.58 11.10
N GLY A 30 3.15 0.83 10.01
CA GLY A 30 2.05 0.64 9.07
C GLY A 30 0.80 0.05 9.73
N VAL A 31 0.95 -0.94 10.59
CA VAL A 31 -0.17 -1.50 11.37
C VAL A 31 -0.79 -0.45 12.29
N ARG A 32 0.04 0.40 12.92
CA ARG A 32 -0.44 1.52 13.75
C ARG A 32 -1.22 2.53 12.91
N GLN A 33 -0.73 2.87 11.71
CA GLN A 33 -1.39 3.78 10.76
C GLN A 33 -2.74 3.22 10.29
N ALA A 34 -2.79 1.93 9.93
CA ALA A 34 -4.03 1.26 9.52
C ALA A 34 -5.11 1.34 10.60
N LYS A 35 -4.75 1.11 11.86
CA LYS A 35 -5.68 1.23 13.00
C LYS A 35 -6.20 2.67 13.18
N GLN A 36 -5.35 3.68 12.97
CA GLN A 36 -5.77 5.08 13.06
C GLN A 36 -6.77 5.45 11.97
N ILE A 37 -6.61 4.92 10.76
CA ILE A 37 -7.56 5.11 9.66
C ILE A 37 -8.90 4.48 10.03
N GLY A 38 -8.90 3.24 10.53
CA GLY A 38 -10.12 2.57 10.97
C GLY A 38 -10.90 3.32 12.07
N ALA A 39 -10.18 4.01 12.96
CA ALA A 39 -10.80 4.83 14.00
C ALA A 39 -11.25 6.22 13.53
N ALA A 40 -10.64 6.76 12.48
CA ALA A 40 -10.90 8.13 11.99
C ALA A 40 -12.01 8.20 10.94
N LEU A 41 -12.22 7.12 10.19
CA LEU A 41 -13.25 7.08 9.15
C LEU A 41 -14.64 6.86 9.78
N GLY A 42 -15.62 7.60 9.27
CA GLY A 42 -17.03 7.39 9.57
C GLY A 42 -17.59 6.14 8.87
N PRO A 43 -18.92 5.97 8.80
CA PRO A 43 -19.54 4.85 8.11
C PRO A 43 -19.06 4.71 6.64
N ILE A 44 -18.74 3.48 6.23
CA ILE A 44 -18.28 3.12 4.88
C ILE A 44 -19.24 2.08 4.31
N ASP A 45 -19.71 2.30 3.08
CA ASP A 45 -20.60 1.36 2.39
C ASP A 45 -19.82 0.25 1.67
N VAL A 46 -18.68 0.60 1.07
CA VAL A 46 -17.87 -0.30 0.22
C VAL A 46 -16.38 -0.04 0.43
N VAL A 47 -15.62 -1.10 0.64
CA VAL A 47 -14.16 -1.09 0.66
C VAL A 47 -13.64 -1.80 -0.59
N VAL A 48 -12.74 -1.15 -1.32
CA VAL A 48 -12.05 -1.70 -2.50
C VAL A 48 -10.55 -1.57 -2.28
N SER A 49 -9.79 -2.61 -2.58
CA SER A 49 -8.33 -2.61 -2.45
C SER A 49 -7.66 -3.29 -3.63
N SER A 50 -6.41 -2.91 -3.88
CA SER A 50 -5.46 -3.72 -4.63
C SER A 50 -5.25 -5.10 -3.97
N PRO A 51 -4.75 -6.11 -4.70
CA PRO A 51 -4.49 -7.44 -4.14
C PRO A 51 -3.30 -7.50 -3.17
N LEU A 52 -2.45 -6.47 -3.13
CA LEU A 52 -1.21 -6.51 -2.35
C LEU A 52 -1.49 -6.46 -0.84
N ARG A 53 -0.81 -7.30 -0.09
CA ARG A 53 -0.98 -7.53 1.35
C ARG A 53 -0.91 -6.26 2.15
N ARG A 54 0.02 -5.34 1.85
CA ARG A 54 0.08 -4.01 2.50
C ARG A 54 -1.22 -3.21 2.39
N ALA A 55 -1.90 -3.26 1.23
CA ALA A 55 -3.17 -2.57 1.04
C ALA A 55 -4.31 -3.29 1.77
N LEU A 56 -4.36 -4.63 1.69
CA LEU A 56 -5.35 -5.44 2.41
C LEU A 56 -5.25 -5.26 3.93
N GLN A 57 -4.04 -5.34 4.49
CA GLN A 57 -3.77 -5.09 5.92
C GLN A 57 -4.11 -3.67 6.36
N THR A 58 -4.04 -2.70 5.44
CA THR A 58 -4.49 -1.33 5.72
C THR A 58 -6.00 -1.23 5.83
N ALA A 59 -6.73 -2.03 5.05
CA ALA A 59 -8.19 -2.08 5.05
C ALA A 59 -8.77 -2.93 6.20
N GLU A 60 -8.03 -3.90 6.74
CA GLU A 60 -8.48 -4.81 7.81
C GLU A 60 -9.17 -4.09 8.99
N PRO A 61 -8.64 -2.98 9.54
CA PRO A 61 -9.26 -2.30 10.69
C PRO A 61 -10.63 -1.64 10.39
N LEU A 62 -11.04 -1.55 9.13
CA LEU A 62 -12.37 -1.04 8.76
C LEU A 62 -13.49 -2.03 9.10
N GLY A 63 -13.17 -3.30 9.37
CA GLY A 63 -14.14 -4.30 9.83
C GLY A 63 -15.21 -4.67 8.79
N LEU A 64 -14.99 -4.37 7.52
CA LEU A 64 -15.90 -4.64 6.41
C LEU A 64 -15.25 -5.61 5.41
N PRO A 65 -16.06 -6.41 4.67
CA PRO A 65 -15.55 -7.16 3.54
C PRO A 65 -14.85 -6.24 2.53
N CYS A 66 -13.60 -6.57 2.21
CA CYS A 66 -12.83 -5.83 1.22
C CYS A 66 -12.96 -6.49 -0.16
N ARG A 67 -13.50 -5.76 -1.14
CA ARG A 67 -13.52 -6.21 -2.54
C ARG A 67 -12.15 -5.99 -3.16
N VAL A 68 -11.46 -7.09 -3.47
CA VAL A 68 -10.19 -7.02 -4.20
C VAL A 68 -10.45 -6.73 -5.69
N ASP A 69 -9.70 -5.79 -6.26
CA ASP A 69 -9.79 -5.41 -7.66
C ASP A 69 -8.37 -5.18 -8.23
N GLU A 70 -7.92 -6.12 -9.06
CA GLU A 70 -6.58 -6.18 -9.67
C GLU A 70 -6.18 -4.90 -10.39
N ARG A 71 -7.15 -4.11 -10.88
CA ARG A 71 -6.88 -2.86 -11.60
C ARG A 71 -6.27 -1.77 -10.71
N TRP A 72 -6.29 -1.95 -9.39
CA TRP A 72 -5.69 -1.06 -8.41
C TRP A 72 -4.28 -1.48 -7.96
N ILE A 73 -3.72 -2.54 -8.55
CA ILE A 73 -2.36 -2.98 -8.24
C ILE A 73 -1.34 -1.87 -8.54
N GLU A 74 -0.28 -1.82 -7.72
CA GLU A 74 0.83 -0.88 -7.89
C GLU A 74 1.50 -1.04 -9.26
N LEU A 75 2.19 0.02 -9.69
CA LEU A 75 3.08 -0.01 -10.84
C LEU A 75 4.06 -1.18 -10.73
N ASP A 76 4.35 -1.77 -11.89
CA ASP A 76 5.34 -2.82 -12.03
C ASP A 76 6.69 -2.15 -12.36
N TYR A 77 7.62 -2.12 -11.41
CA TYR A 77 8.94 -1.53 -11.66
C TYR A 77 9.94 -2.56 -12.21
N GLY A 78 9.54 -3.82 -12.41
CA GLY A 78 10.38 -4.86 -12.99
C GLY A 78 11.69 -5.03 -12.24
N GLU A 79 12.81 -4.80 -12.94
CA GLU A 79 14.16 -4.99 -12.39
C GLU A 79 14.53 -3.98 -11.28
N TRP A 80 13.74 -2.93 -11.10
CA TRP A 80 13.93 -1.96 -10.03
C TRP A 80 13.18 -2.30 -8.74
N ASP A 81 12.39 -3.38 -8.73
CA ASP A 81 11.80 -3.85 -7.48
C ASP A 81 12.90 -4.14 -6.45
N GLU A 82 12.66 -3.67 -5.22
CA GLU A 82 13.57 -3.70 -4.06
C GLU A 82 14.88 -2.91 -4.24
N LYS A 83 14.99 -2.07 -5.28
CA LYS A 83 16.11 -1.13 -5.42
C LYS A 83 15.86 0.16 -4.65
N PRO A 84 16.90 0.77 -4.04
CA PRO A 84 16.79 2.10 -3.46
C PRO A 84 16.38 3.11 -4.52
N ILE A 85 15.34 3.90 -4.25
CA ILE A 85 14.89 4.95 -5.19
C ILE A 85 16.00 5.96 -5.51
N GLY A 86 16.90 6.20 -4.55
CA GLY A 86 18.03 7.12 -4.71
C GLY A 86 19.14 6.62 -5.64
N GLU A 87 19.13 5.33 -6.00
CA GLU A 87 20.10 4.75 -6.94
C GLU A 87 19.62 4.80 -8.39
N ILE A 88 18.34 5.12 -8.63
CA ILE A 88 17.78 5.14 -9.98
C ILE A 88 17.96 6.52 -10.57
N THR A 89 18.66 6.58 -11.70
CA THR A 89 18.93 7.83 -12.39
C THR A 89 17.69 8.36 -13.11
N LYS A 90 17.67 9.65 -13.45
CA LYS A 90 16.55 10.23 -14.21
C LYS A 90 16.44 9.65 -15.62
N GLU A 91 17.57 9.27 -16.19
CA GLU A 91 17.66 8.68 -17.53
C GLU A 91 17.10 7.25 -17.54
N GLU A 92 17.20 6.54 -16.42
CA GLU A 92 16.54 5.24 -16.22
C GLU A 92 15.05 5.45 -15.91
N TRP A 93 14.68 6.48 -15.13
CA TRP A 93 13.30 6.80 -14.72
C TRP A 93 12.47 7.52 -15.81
N ILE A 94 12.31 6.90 -16.98
CA ILE A 94 11.53 7.43 -18.13
C ILE A 94 10.38 6.49 -18.50
#